data_AF-A0A7Y2U0M2-F1
#
_entry.id   AF-A0A7Y2U0M2-F1
#
_cell.length_a   1.000
_cell.length_b   1.000
_cell.length_c   1.000
_cell.angle_alpha   90.00
_cell.angle_beta   90.00
_cell.angle_gamma   90.00
#
_symmetry.space_group_name_H-M   'P 1'
#
loop_
_entity.id
_entity.type
_entity.pdbx_description
1 polymer ?
#
loop_
_entity_poly.entity_id
_entity_poly.type
_entity_poly.pdbx_seq_one_letter_code
_entity_poly.pdbx_strand_id
1 'polypeptide(L)'
;MQTRKAMAALIGLAGLASPLQADLWMEHDIKVTGGGNLKMLSSEGTVQTWISGQKSRSETRMESKSKVMTMMGQNLDSASITRIDQGRILNLAPEKRQFSVVTFEQMRAQMDRSDRQLEEMQSEQGGALPVREDECQW
;
A
#
# COMPACT_ATOMS: atom_id res chain seq x y z
N MET A 1 21.29 57.64 -16.16
CA MET A 1 21.94 56.37 -15.81
C MET A 1 21.42 55.84 -14.46
N GLN A 2 20.19 55.33 -14.37
CA GLN A 2 19.70 54.74 -13.09
C GLN A 2 18.74 53.54 -13.25
N THR A 3 18.31 53.19 -14.47
CA THR A 3 17.31 52.13 -14.68
C THR A 3 17.88 50.72 -14.86
N ARG A 4 19.21 50.56 -14.97
CA ARG A 4 19.85 49.25 -15.24
C ARG A 4 20.09 48.37 -14.00
N LYS A 5 19.95 48.92 -12.78
CA LYS A 5 20.24 48.17 -11.54
C LYS A 5 19.04 47.37 -11.02
N ALA A 6 17.81 47.70 -11.42
CA ALA A 6 16.60 47.03 -10.92
C ALA A 6 16.38 45.63 -11.53
N MET A 7 16.97 45.35 -12.69
CA MET A 7 16.71 44.12 -13.44
C MET A 7 17.53 42.91 -12.95
N ALA A 8 18.63 43.14 -12.22
CA ALA A 8 19.49 42.07 -11.70
C ALA A 8 18.96 41.43 -10.40
N ALA A 9 18.05 42.09 -9.68
CA ALA A 9 17.53 41.59 -8.39
C ALA A 9 16.37 40.59 -8.55
N LEU A 10 15.71 40.54 -9.72
CA LEU A 10 14.57 39.66 -9.98
C LEU A 10 14.96 38.23 -10.41
N ILE A 11 16.20 38.02 -10.86
CA ILE A 11 16.68 36.69 -11.32
C ILE A 11 17.19 35.83 -10.14
N GLY A 12 17.51 36.44 -9.00
CA GLY A 12 18.03 35.74 -7.83
C GLY A 12 17.01 34.92 -7.02
N LEU A 13 15.70 35.13 -7.23
CA LEU A 13 14.66 34.48 -6.41
C LEU A 13 14.12 33.15 -6.98
N ALA A 14 14.44 32.79 -8.22
CA ALA A 14 13.91 31.56 -8.84
C ALA A 14 14.68 30.28 -8.46
N GLY A 15 15.80 30.39 -7.74
CA GLY A 15 16.70 29.26 -7.45
C GLY A 15 16.40 28.45 -6.18
N LEU A 16 15.38 28.81 -5.39
CA LEU A 16 15.10 28.18 -4.10
C LEU A 16 13.87 27.24 -4.09
N ALA A 17 13.32 26.90 -5.25
CA ALA A 17 12.29 25.87 -5.35
C ALA A 17 12.92 24.47 -5.24
N SER A 18 13.52 24.16 -4.08
CA SER A 18 13.77 22.78 -3.70
C SER A 18 12.40 22.09 -3.64
N PRO A 19 12.19 20.93 -4.29
CA PRO A 19 10.97 20.17 -4.07
C PRO A 19 10.95 19.81 -2.59
N LEU A 20 10.06 20.46 -1.84
CA LEU A 20 9.81 20.12 -0.46
C LEU A 20 9.24 18.70 -0.49
N GLN A 21 10.07 17.71 -0.18
CA GLN A 21 9.57 16.36 0.03
C GLN A 21 8.74 16.41 1.31
N ALA A 22 7.43 16.47 1.14
CA ALA A 22 6.50 16.45 2.25
C ALA A 22 6.47 15.03 2.82
N ASP A 23 6.75 14.90 4.11
CA ASP A 23 6.45 13.67 4.83
C ASP A 23 4.93 13.58 5.01
N LEU A 24 4.34 12.48 4.55
CA LEU A 24 2.91 12.22 4.66
C LEU A 24 2.69 11.15 5.73
N TRP A 25 1.73 11.43 6.61
CA TRP A 25 1.21 10.45 7.54
C TRP A 25 -0.29 10.30 7.32
N MET A 26 -0.75 9.07 7.18
CA MET A 26 -2.15 8.72 6.98
C MET A 26 -2.54 7.65 7.99
N GLU A 27 -3.70 7.82 8.61
CA GLU A 27 -4.32 6.85 9.51
C GLU A 27 -5.70 6.50 8.96
N HIS A 28 -5.98 5.21 8.85
CA HIS A 28 -7.28 4.70 8.44
C HIS A 28 -7.84 3.77 9.51
N ASP A 29 -8.93 4.19 10.15
CA ASP A 29 -9.71 3.33 11.02
C ASP A 29 -10.77 2.59 10.23
N ILE A 30 -10.63 1.27 10.20
CA ILE A 30 -11.53 0.35 9.50
C ILE A 30 -12.38 -0.34 10.55
N LYS A 31 -13.70 -0.19 10.44
CA LYS A 31 -14.66 -0.88 11.30
C LYS A 31 -15.65 -1.65 10.45
N VAL A 32 -15.49 -2.97 10.42
CA VAL A 32 -16.41 -3.88 9.74
C VAL A 32 -17.40 -4.41 10.77
N THR A 33 -18.69 -4.09 10.62
CA THR A 33 -19.75 -4.58 11.50
C THR A 33 -20.77 -5.37 10.69
N GLY A 34 -20.90 -6.67 10.98
CA GLY A 34 -21.90 -7.56 10.38
C GLY A 34 -23.10 -7.79 11.28
N GLY A 35 -24.31 -7.79 10.71
CA GLY A 35 -25.55 -8.16 11.41
C GLY A 35 -25.80 -9.67 11.41
N GLY A 36 -26.57 -10.17 12.39
CA GLY A 36 -26.98 -11.58 12.45
C GLY A 36 -25.80 -12.56 12.50
N ASN A 37 -25.80 -13.56 11.62
CA ASN A 37 -24.74 -14.58 11.53
C ASN A 37 -23.38 -14.03 11.07
N LEU A 38 -23.34 -12.83 10.47
CA LEU A 38 -22.10 -12.17 10.01
C LEU A 38 -21.37 -11.42 11.13
N LYS A 39 -21.94 -11.40 12.36
CA LYS A 39 -21.28 -10.80 13.54
C LYS A 39 -19.97 -11.52 13.92
N MET A 40 -19.76 -12.73 13.44
CA MET A 40 -18.50 -13.49 13.55
C MET A 40 -17.42 -13.05 12.54
N LEU A 41 -17.72 -12.10 11.64
CA LEU A 41 -16.75 -11.51 10.71
C LEU A 41 -16.50 -10.03 11.02
N SER A 42 -17.07 -9.50 12.11
CA SER A 42 -16.80 -8.12 12.48
C SER A 42 -15.34 -7.96 12.92
N SER A 43 -14.65 -7.03 12.30
CA SER A 43 -13.27 -6.67 12.60
C SER A 43 -13.16 -5.16 12.80
N GLU A 44 -12.18 -4.76 13.58
CA GLU A 44 -11.76 -3.37 13.71
C GLU A 44 -10.25 -3.33 13.55
N GLY A 45 -9.74 -2.38 12.79
CA GLY A 45 -8.31 -2.27 12.57
C GLY A 45 -7.93 -0.86 12.21
N THR A 46 -6.70 -0.50 12.52
CA THR A 46 -6.11 0.79 12.19
C THR A 46 -4.93 0.54 11.27
N VAL A 47 -4.93 1.21 10.12
CA VAL A 47 -3.82 1.18 9.16
C VAL A 47 -3.12 2.52 9.21
N GLN A 48 -1.86 2.53 9.64
CA GLN A 48 -1.02 3.72 9.67
C GLN A 48 0.02 3.64 8.55
N THR A 49 0.09 4.67 7.73
CA THR A 49 1.03 4.76 6.61
C THR A 49 1.86 6.03 6.75
N TRP A 50 3.19 5.87 6.75
CA TRP A 50 4.16 6.94 6.71
C TRP A 50 4.89 6.90 5.36
N ILE A 51 4.92 8.01 4.65
CA ILE A 51 5.65 8.16 3.39
C ILE A 51 6.61 9.33 3.57
N SER A 52 7.90 9.06 3.46
CA SER A 52 8.98 10.05 3.59
C SER A 52 9.96 9.84 2.44
N GLY A 53 9.88 10.71 1.44
CA GLY A 53 10.77 10.71 0.28
C GLY A 53 10.97 9.35 -0.37
N GLN A 54 12.09 8.70 -0.07
CA GLN A 54 12.48 7.41 -0.64
C GLN A 54 12.07 6.18 0.19
N LYS A 55 11.33 6.37 1.29
CA LYS A 55 10.89 5.31 2.20
C LYS A 55 9.39 5.46 2.46
N SER A 56 8.68 4.34 2.38
CA SER A 56 7.33 4.21 2.90
C SER A 56 7.29 3.09 3.94
N ARG A 57 6.53 3.29 5.01
CA ARG A 57 6.19 2.26 6.00
C ARG A 57 4.68 2.24 6.12
N SER A 58 4.08 1.07 5.99
CA SER A 58 2.67 0.82 6.25
C SER A 58 2.57 -0.20 7.37
N GLU A 59 1.80 0.11 8.41
CA GLU A 59 1.57 -0.75 9.56
C GLU A 59 0.07 -0.95 9.69
N THR A 60 -0.33 -2.21 9.74
CA THR A 60 -1.72 -2.62 9.89
C THR A 60 -1.84 -3.35 11.21
N ARG A 61 -2.65 -2.78 12.11
CA ARG A 61 -3.08 -3.44 13.32
C ARG A 61 -4.53 -3.83 13.15
N MET A 62 -4.84 -5.12 13.27
CA MET A 62 -6.20 -5.59 13.04
C MET A 62 -6.66 -6.53 14.16
N GLU A 63 -7.69 -6.10 14.87
CA GLU A 63 -8.33 -6.81 15.95
C GLU A 63 -9.66 -7.42 15.46
N SER A 64 -9.77 -8.75 15.58
CA SER A 64 -11.02 -9.43 15.30
C SER A 64 -11.96 -9.27 16.50
N LYS A 65 -13.20 -8.82 16.28
CA LYS A 65 -14.24 -8.77 17.33
C LYS A 65 -14.91 -10.12 17.56
N SER A 66 -14.50 -11.15 16.82
CA SER A 66 -15.03 -12.50 16.95
C SER A 66 -14.43 -13.19 18.16
N LYS A 67 -15.26 -13.47 19.17
CA LYS A 67 -14.84 -14.15 20.42
C LYS A 67 -14.01 -15.42 20.19
N VAL A 68 -14.24 -16.14 19.08
CA VAL A 68 -13.47 -17.33 18.69
C VAL A 68 -12.05 -16.99 18.25
N MET A 69 -11.85 -16.00 17.37
CA MET A 69 -10.50 -15.56 16.95
C MET A 69 -9.73 -14.90 18.08
N THR A 70 -10.41 -14.11 18.93
CA THR A 70 -9.80 -13.54 20.13
C THR A 70 -9.33 -14.63 21.11
N MET A 71 -10.12 -15.71 21.30
CA MET A 71 -9.71 -16.85 22.14
C MET A 71 -8.54 -17.65 21.55
N MET A 72 -8.40 -17.68 20.22
CA MET A 72 -7.26 -18.32 19.55
C MET A 72 -6.01 -17.41 19.50
N GLY A 73 -6.08 -16.19 20.01
CA GLY A 73 -4.95 -15.26 20.08
C GLY A 73 -4.40 -14.83 18.71
N GLN A 74 -5.20 -14.93 17.65
CA GLN A 74 -4.76 -14.57 16.30
C GLN A 74 -5.15 -13.13 16.01
N ASN A 75 -4.22 -12.19 16.24
CA ASN A 75 -4.34 -10.84 15.71
C ASN A 75 -3.63 -10.78 14.36
N LEU A 76 -4.22 -10.09 13.39
CA LEU A 76 -3.66 -10.00 12.04
C LEU A 76 -2.79 -8.74 11.93
N ASP A 77 -1.81 -8.65 12.81
CA ASP A 77 -0.86 -7.54 12.80
C ASP A 77 0.20 -7.78 11.72
N SER A 78 0.42 -6.79 10.88
CA SER A 78 1.44 -6.84 9.83
C SER A 78 2.02 -5.46 9.57
N ALA A 79 3.28 -5.40 9.17
CA ALA A 79 3.88 -4.15 8.72
C ALA A 79 4.72 -4.39 7.47
N SER A 80 4.72 -3.43 6.56
CA SER A 80 5.52 -3.46 5.34
C SER A 80 6.30 -2.16 5.21
N ILE A 81 7.59 -2.26 4.88
CA ILE A 81 8.46 -1.11 4.67
C ILE A 81 9.00 -1.18 3.25
N THR A 82 8.54 -0.27 2.40
CA THR A 82 9.04 -0.09 1.04
C THR A 82 10.19 0.89 1.04
N ARG A 83 11.35 0.46 0.56
CA ARG A 83 12.58 1.24 0.42
C ARG A 83 12.86 1.45 -1.06
N ILE A 84 12.41 2.59 -1.59
CA ILE A 84 12.59 2.95 -3.00
C ILE A 84 14.08 3.15 -3.30
N ASP A 85 14.81 3.75 -2.36
CA ASP A 85 16.26 3.95 -2.43
C ASP A 85 17.07 2.65 -2.57
N GLN A 86 16.52 1.53 -2.08
CA GLN A 86 17.20 0.23 -2.02
C GLN A 86 16.56 -0.81 -2.91
N GLY A 87 15.52 -0.45 -3.67
CA GLY A 87 14.84 -1.36 -4.57
C GLY A 87 14.18 -2.57 -3.88
N ARG A 88 13.71 -2.43 -2.62
CA ARG A 88 13.26 -3.57 -1.81
C ARG A 88 12.12 -3.25 -0.86
N ILE A 89 11.42 -4.30 -0.46
CA ILE A 89 10.28 -4.27 0.46
C ILE A 89 10.58 -5.23 1.60
N LEU A 90 10.43 -4.76 2.83
CA LEU A 90 10.55 -5.57 4.04
C LEU A 90 9.15 -5.86 4.56
N ASN A 91 8.75 -7.12 4.61
CA ASN A 91 7.48 -7.53 5.21
C ASN A 91 7.76 -8.10 6.60
N LEU A 92 7.11 -7.53 7.60
CA LEU A 92 7.26 -7.83 9.01
C LEU A 92 6.01 -8.60 9.48
N ALA A 93 6.24 -9.72 10.16
CA ALA A 93 5.23 -10.48 10.89
C ALA A 93 5.53 -10.34 12.39
N PRO A 94 4.97 -9.32 13.08
CA PRO A 94 5.33 -8.96 14.45
C PRO A 94 5.11 -10.11 15.44
N GLU A 95 3.99 -10.81 15.33
CA GLU A 95 3.65 -11.94 16.21
C GLU A 95 4.70 -13.05 16.14
N LYS A 96 5.20 -13.33 14.94
CA LYS A 96 6.20 -14.38 14.68
C LYS A 96 7.63 -13.89 14.84
N ARG A 97 7.84 -12.58 15.07
CA ARG A 97 9.15 -11.90 15.09
C ARG A 97 9.98 -12.21 13.84
N GLN A 98 9.31 -12.37 12.71
CA GLN A 98 9.94 -12.72 11.44
C GLN A 98 9.85 -11.56 10.47
N PHE A 99 10.84 -11.47 9.60
CA PHE A 99 10.81 -10.56 8.48
C PHE A 99 11.23 -11.28 7.20
N SER A 100 10.69 -10.84 6.09
CA SER A 100 11.12 -11.23 4.76
C SER A 100 11.48 -10.00 3.96
N VAL A 101 12.40 -10.17 3.01
CA VAL A 101 12.84 -9.11 2.11
C VAL A 101 12.56 -9.56 0.70
N VAL A 102 11.86 -8.72 -0.06
CA VAL A 102 11.57 -8.94 -1.47
C VAL A 102 12.15 -7.78 -2.25
N THR A 103 12.91 -8.05 -3.31
CA THR A 103 13.40 -6.99 -4.20
C THR A 103 12.34 -6.64 -5.23
N PHE A 104 12.38 -5.42 -5.79
CA PHE A 104 11.47 -5.04 -6.87
C PHE A 104 11.65 -5.90 -8.13
N GLU A 105 12.86 -6.40 -8.38
CA GLU A 105 13.12 -7.36 -9.46
C GLU A 105 12.41 -8.69 -9.20
N GLN A 106 12.54 -9.24 -7.99
CA GLN A 106 11.84 -10.47 -7.61
C GLN A 106 10.32 -10.31 -7.67
N MET A 107 9.82 -9.15 -7.26
CA MET A 107 8.40 -8.82 -7.33
C MET A 107 7.91 -8.75 -8.78
N ARG A 108 8.65 -8.08 -9.69
CA ARG A 108 8.32 -8.07 -11.13
C ARG A 108 8.35 -9.46 -11.72
N ALA A 109 9.40 -10.24 -11.45
CA ALA A 109 9.49 -11.62 -11.93
C ALA A 109 8.36 -12.51 -11.38
N GLN A 110 7.88 -12.25 -10.17
CA GLN A 110 6.70 -12.93 -9.63
C GLN A 110 5.43 -12.53 -10.38
N MET A 111 5.25 -11.24 -10.66
CA MET A 111 4.10 -10.71 -11.40
C MET A 111 4.07 -11.27 -12.83
N ASP A 112 5.20 -11.23 -13.55
CA ASP A 112 5.31 -11.81 -14.91
C ASP A 112 4.96 -13.30 -14.95
N ARG A 113 5.30 -14.06 -13.88
CA ARG A 113 4.93 -15.48 -13.79
C ARG A 113 3.44 -15.66 -13.53
N SER A 114 2.85 -14.83 -12.67
CA SER A 114 1.42 -14.85 -12.39
C SER A 114 0.61 -14.50 -13.64
N ASP A 115 1.04 -13.48 -14.39
CA ASP A 115 0.36 -13.04 -15.61
C ASP A 115 0.36 -14.15 -16.67
N ARG A 116 1.50 -14.81 -16.89
CA ARG A 116 1.58 -15.97 -17.80
C ARG A 116 0.69 -17.13 -17.37
N GLN A 117 0.65 -17.45 -16.06
CA GLN A 117 -0.26 -18.48 -15.56
C GLN A 117 -1.73 -18.09 -15.79
N LEU A 118 -2.06 -16.81 -15.65
CA LEU A 118 -3.40 -16.30 -15.92
C LEU A 118 -3.76 -16.39 -17.40
N GLU A 119 -2.82 -16.10 -18.30
CA GLU A 119 -2.98 -16.24 -19.75
C GLU A 119 -3.12 -17.71 -20.16
N GLU A 120 -2.33 -18.61 -19.58
CA GLU A 120 -2.46 -20.06 -19.76
C GLU A 120 -3.83 -20.57 -19.30
N MET A 121 -4.28 -20.15 -18.12
CA MET A 121 -5.62 -20.51 -17.64
C MET A 121 -6.74 -19.95 -18.52
N GLN A 122 -6.61 -18.71 -19.03
CA GLN A 122 -7.60 -18.11 -19.93
C GLN A 122 -7.59 -18.73 -21.34
N SER A 123 -6.46 -19.27 -21.78
CA SER A 123 -6.35 -19.95 -23.08
C SER A 123 -6.82 -21.42 -23.02
N GLU A 124 -6.65 -22.10 -21.87
CA GLU A 124 -7.19 -23.44 -21.64
C GLU A 124 -8.67 -23.44 -21.23
N GLN A 125 -9.15 -22.38 -20.55
CA GLN A 125 -10.57 -22.14 -20.28
C GLN A 125 -11.05 -20.98 -21.16
N GLY A 126 -11.41 -21.28 -22.40
CA GLY A 126 -12.21 -20.35 -23.20
C GLY A 126 -13.55 -20.09 -22.49
N GLY A 127 -13.61 -19.07 -21.63
CA GLY A 127 -14.80 -18.83 -20.83
C GLY A 127 -14.62 -17.82 -19.71
N ALA A 128 -14.96 -16.56 -20.03
CA ALA A 128 -15.55 -15.55 -19.16
C ALA A 128 -15.01 -15.45 -17.71
N LEU A 129 -14.30 -14.36 -17.42
CA LEU A 129 -14.40 -13.74 -16.11
C LEU A 129 -15.90 -13.62 -15.76
N PRO A 130 -16.32 -13.88 -14.52
CA PRO A 130 -17.75 -13.89 -14.13
C PRO A 130 -18.42 -12.50 -14.23
N VAL A 131 -17.71 -11.48 -14.72
CA VAL A 131 -18.24 -10.16 -15.03
C VAL A 131 -18.61 -10.16 -16.49
N ARG A 132 -19.92 -10.21 -16.77
CA ARG A 132 -20.41 -10.07 -18.12
C ARG A 132 -20.40 -8.59 -18.50
N GLU A 133 -19.83 -8.25 -19.64
CA GLU A 133 -19.72 -6.86 -20.10
C GLU A 133 -21.08 -6.15 -20.27
N ASP A 134 -22.17 -6.90 -20.43
CA ASP A 134 -23.55 -6.38 -20.52
C ASP A 134 -24.11 -5.89 -19.18
N GLU A 135 -23.43 -6.17 -18.05
CA GLU A 135 -23.79 -5.64 -16.74
C GLU A 135 -23.03 -4.34 -16.39
N CYS A 136 -22.13 -3.88 -17.26
CA CYS A 136 -21.42 -2.61 -17.09
C CYS A 136 -22.24 -1.43 -17.67
N GLN A 137 -22.91 -0.66 -16.82
CA GLN A 137 -23.40 0.67 -17.18
C GLN A 137 -22.27 1.69 -17.00
N TRP A 138 -21.87 2.34 -18.10
CA TRP A 138 -20.99 3.51 -18.12
C TRP A 138 -21.77 4.81 -18.05
#